data_AF-A0A2T2S341-F1
#
_entry.id   AF-A0A2T2S341-F1
#
_cell.length_a   1.000
_cell.length_b   1.000
_cell.length_c   1.000
_cell.angle_alpha   90.00
_cell.angle_beta   90.00
_cell.angle_gamma   90.00
#
_symmetry.space_group_name_H-M   'P 1'
#
loop_
_entity.id
_entity.type
_entity.pdbx_description
1 polymer ?
#
loop_
_entity_poly.entity_id
_entity_poly.type
_entity_poly.pdbx_seq_one_letter_code
_entity_poly.pdbx_strand_id
1 'polypeptide(L)'
;MAAPKARLLGWGLGLGLLSSSAPPAAALPSPERVPEEVLRTEVTLEARSPLDNRPLTPAEYATLKAQLAQPPTPPLDPQLRQLIFLLNLRKFLRTITPL
;
A
#
# COMPACT_ATOMS: atom_id res chain seq x y z
N MET A 1 17.65 71.41 -1.87
CA MET A 1 17.01 70.49 -0.90
C MET A 1 16.58 69.23 -1.65
N ALA A 2 16.64 68.08 -0.99
CA ALA A 2 16.78 66.73 -1.55
C ALA A 2 15.60 66.20 -2.39
N ALA A 3 15.91 65.23 -3.28
CA ALA A 3 14.95 64.38 -4.00
C ALA A 3 14.19 63.42 -3.05
N PRO A 4 13.10 62.79 -3.51
CA PRO A 4 13.26 61.35 -3.75
C PRO A 4 12.54 60.79 -4.99
N LYS A 5 13.20 59.80 -5.61
CA LYS A 5 12.74 58.93 -6.69
C LYS A 5 11.50 58.14 -6.29
N ALA A 6 10.42 58.24 -7.07
CA ALA A 6 9.30 57.31 -6.99
C ALA A 6 9.68 55.99 -7.68
N ARG A 7 9.79 54.91 -6.90
CA ARG A 7 9.89 53.53 -7.37
C ARG A 7 8.50 53.09 -7.86
N LEU A 8 8.34 52.84 -9.15
CA LEU A 8 7.19 52.08 -9.67
C LEU A 8 7.40 50.60 -9.35
N LEU A 9 6.76 50.16 -8.28
CA LEU A 9 6.69 48.77 -7.83
C LEU A 9 5.27 48.27 -8.07
N GLY A 10 5.14 47.29 -8.97
CA GLY A 10 4.14 46.22 -8.95
C GLY A 10 2.66 46.59 -9.06
N TRP A 11 1.96 45.94 -10.01
CA TRP A 11 0.81 45.07 -9.78
C TRP A 11 0.09 44.82 -11.11
N GLY A 12 0.27 43.63 -11.66
CA GLY A 12 -0.37 43.20 -12.89
C GLY A 12 -0.35 41.70 -13.05
N LEU A 13 -0.61 40.97 -11.96
CA LEU A 13 -0.81 39.51 -12.03
C LEU A 13 -2.07 39.17 -11.25
N GLY A 14 -3.22 39.51 -11.85
CA GLY A 14 -4.52 39.35 -11.21
C GLY A 14 -5.63 39.17 -12.23
N LEU A 15 -5.40 38.40 -13.30
CA LEU A 15 -6.48 37.99 -14.19
C LEU A 15 -6.14 36.67 -14.90
N GLY A 16 -6.21 35.57 -14.19
CA GLY A 16 -5.89 34.25 -14.75
C GLY A 16 -6.65 33.08 -14.15
N LEU A 17 -7.83 33.31 -13.55
CA LEU A 17 -8.54 32.28 -12.79
C LEU A 17 -10.03 32.13 -13.12
N LEU A 18 -10.49 32.60 -14.28
CA LEU A 18 -11.86 32.35 -14.71
C LEU A 18 -11.90 31.93 -16.17
N SER A 19 -11.73 30.64 -16.43
CA SER A 19 -12.48 29.87 -17.45
C SER A 19 -11.85 28.49 -17.64
N SER A 20 -12.31 27.52 -16.85
CA SER A 20 -12.20 26.11 -17.27
C SER A 20 -13.49 25.40 -16.90
N SER A 21 -14.46 25.43 -17.82
CA SER A 21 -15.61 24.55 -17.79
C SER A 21 -15.27 23.31 -18.64
N ALA A 22 -14.67 22.31 -18.01
CA ALA A 22 -14.54 21.00 -18.64
C ALA A 22 -15.90 20.28 -18.60
N PRO A 23 -16.38 19.69 -19.72
CA PRO A 23 -17.59 18.88 -19.69
C PRO A 23 -17.37 17.64 -18.80
N PRO A 24 -18.43 17.13 -18.12
CA PRO A 24 -18.31 15.90 -17.36
C PRO A 24 -18.06 14.75 -18.34
N ALA A 25 -16.83 14.23 -18.35
CA ALA A 25 -16.51 13.03 -19.07
C ALA A 25 -17.24 11.85 -18.41
N ALA A 26 -18.31 11.37 -19.03
CA ALA A 26 -18.94 10.11 -18.66
C ALA A 26 -17.99 8.96 -19.06
N ALA A 27 -17.05 8.65 -18.18
CA ALA A 27 -16.13 7.54 -18.32
C ALA A 27 -16.85 6.22 -18.03
N LEU A 28 -17.72 5.81 -18.95
CA LEU A 28 -18.20 4.42 -18.94
C LEU A 28 -16.99 3.50 -19.15
N PRO A 29 -16.87 2.40 -18.39
CA PRO A 29 -15.80 1.43 -18.62
C PRO A 29 -15.90 0.90 -20.06
N SER A 30 -14.75 0.78 -20.75
CA SER A 30 -14.70 0.26 -22.11
C SER A 30 -15.41 -1.10 -22.19
N PRO A 31 -16.30 -1.32 -23.17
CA PRO A 31 -17.10 -2.57 -23.26
C PRO A 31 -16.26 -3.82 -23.52
N GLU A 32 -15.01 -3.65 -23.99
CA GLU A 32 -14.04 -4.73 -24.18
C GLU A 32 -13.44 -5.23 -22.85
N ARG A 33 -13.54 -4.44 -21.77
CA ARG A 33 -12.97 -4.78 -20.48
C ARG A 33 -13.99 -5.61 -19.68
N VAL A 34 -13.56 -6.78 -19.22
CA VAL A 34 -14.37 -7.64 -18.35
C VAL A 34 -14.79 -6.85 -17.11
N PRO A 35 -16.09 -6.82 -16.75
CA PRO A 35 -16.55 -6.15 -15.55
C PRO A 35 -15.91 -6.75 -14.30
N GLU A 36 -15.66 -5.89 -13.32
CA GLU A 36 -15.06 -6.28 -12.04
C GLU A 36 -15.94 -7.31 -11.31
N GLU A 37 -17.26 -7.24 -11.48
CA GLU A 37 -18.22 -8.17 -10.91
C GLU A 37 -18.03 -9.60 -11.44
N VAL A 38 -17.61 -9.74 -12.70
CA VAL A 38 -17.31 -11.04 -13.31
C VAL A 38 -15.97 -11.56 -12.79
N LEU A 39 -14.93 -10.72 -12.75
CA LEU A 39 -13.61 -11.08 -12.24
C LEU A 39 -13.64 -11.52 -10.77
N ARG A 40 -14.51 -10.93 -9.94
CA ARG A 40 -14.71 -11.35 -8.55
C ARG A 40 -15.32 -12.75 -8.42
N THR A 41 -16.04 -13.21 -9.44
CA THR A 41 -16.61 -14.56 -9.47
C THR A 41 -15.70 -15.59 -10.14
N GLU A 42 -14.67 -15.15 -10.85
CA GLU A 42 -13.70 -16.03 -11.49
C GLU A 42 -12.80 -16.69 -10.42
N VAL A 43 -12.94 -18.01 -10.28
CA VAL A 43 -12.03 -18.79 -9.44
C VAL A 43 -10.69 -18.87 -10.17
N THR A 44 -9.65 -18.23 -9.61
CA THR A 44 -8.30 -18.32 -10.15
C THR A 44 -7.78 -19.76 -10.02
N LEU A 45 -7.86 -20.53 -11.11
CA LEU A 45 -7.39 -21.92 -11.16
C LEU A 45 -5.90 -22.02 -11.52
N GLU A 46 -5.32 -20.95 -12.07
CA GLU A 46 -3.92 -20.90 -12.47
C GLU A 46 -3.02 -20.55 -11.28
N ALA A 47 -2.73 -21.54 -10.44
CA ALA A 47 -1.61 -21.45 -9.50
C ALA A 47 -0.29 -21.77 -10.22
N ARG A 48 0.82 -21.16 -9.78
CA ARG A 48 2.16 -21.49 -10.28
C ARG A 48 3.05 -21.99 -9.16
N SER A 49 3.96 -22.92 -9.48
CA SER A 49 4.97 -23.39 -8.53
C SER A 49 5.89 -22.23 -8.10
N PRO A 50 6.14 -22.06 -6.80
CA PRO A 50 7.03 -21.00 -6.29
C PRO A 50 8.52 -21.23 -6.63
N LEU A 51 8.90 -22.46 -6.96
CA LEU A 51 10.29 -22.81 -7.32
C LEU A 51 10.57 -22.63 -8.81
N ASP A 52 9.68 -23.16 -9.66
CA ASP A 52 9.93 -23.30 -11.10
C ASP A 52 8.98 -22.50 -12.00
N ASN A 53 8.03 -21.77 -11.41
CA ASN A 53 7.02 -20.96 -12.12
C ASN A 53 6.12 -21.74 -13.10
N ARG A 54 6.13 -23.07 -13.05
CA ARG A 54 5.26 -23.94 -13.87
C ARG A 54 3.81 -23.86 -13.42
N PRO A 55 2.83 -23.97 -14.34
CA PRO A 55 1.43 -24.06 -13.98
C PRO A 55 1.19 -25.29 -13.10
N LEU A 56 0.43 -25.11 -12.03
CA LEU A 56 0.14 -26.11 -11.01
C LEU A 56 -1.32 -26.51 -11.13
N THR A 57 -1.61 -27.80 -11.04
CA THR A 57 -3.01 -28.26 -11.03
C THR A 57 -3.71 -27.86 -9.72
N PRO A 58 -5.05 -27.73 -9.70
CA PRO A 58 -5.78 -27.38 -8.47
C PRO A 58 -5.53 -28.35 -7.31
N ALA A 59 -5.36 -29.64 -7.61
CA ALA A 59 -5.07 -30.67 -6.62
C ALA A 59 -3.67 -30.49 -6.01
N GLU A 60 -2.66 -30.24 -6.84
CA GLU A 60 -1.29 -29.96 -6.39
C GLU A 60 -1.20 -28.64 -5.61
N TYR A 61 -2.01 -27.64 -5.98
CA TYR A 61 -2.09 -26.40 -5.23
C TYR A 61 -2.69 -26.60 -3.83
N ALA A 62 -3.72 -27.43 -3.73
CA ALA A 62 -4.33 -27.74 -2.44
C ALA A 62 -3.34 -28.46 -1.51
N THR A 63 -2.55 -29.40 -2.03
CA THR A 63 -1.52 -30.10 -1.24
C THR A 63 -0.38 -29.17 -0.86
N LEU A 64 0.09 -28.30 -1.76
CA LEU A 64 1.09 -27.28 -1.46
C LEU A 64 0.61 -26.34 -0.34
N LYS A 65 -0.64 -25.88 -0.40
CA LYS A 65 -1.22 -25.07 0.66
C LYS A 65 -1.30 -25.79 2.00
N ALA A 66 -1.65 -27.07 2.00
CA ALA A 66 -1.68 -27.87 3.22
C ALA A 66 -0.27 -28.01 3.85
N GLN A 67 0.77 -28.14 3.03
CA GLN A 67 2.16 -28.17 3.50
C GLN A 67 2.60 -26.82 4.08
N LEU A 68 2.25 -25.71 3.42
CA LEU A 68 2.57 -24.35 3.86
C LEU A 68 1.76 -23.89 5.08
N ALA A 69 0.60 -24.51 5.32
CA ALA A 69 -0.24 -24.20 6.48
C ALA A 69 0.37 -24.71 7.80
N GLN A 70 1.34 -25.64 7.74
CA GLN A 70 2.08 -26.03 8.94
C GLN A 70 2.98 -24.86 9.36
N PRO A 71 2.97 -24.47 10.64
CA PRO A 71 3.85 -23.40 11.11
C PRO A 71 5.31 -23.83 10.85
N PRO A 72 6.04 -23.14 9.96
CA PRO A 72 7.40 -23.54 9.60
C PRO A 72 8.38 -23.32 10.76
N THR A 73 7.98 -22.52 11.74
CA THR A 73 8.85 -22.08 12.82
C THR A 73 8.58 -22.92 14.07
N PRO A 74 9.59 -23.64 14.59
CA PRO A 74 9.46 -24.30 15.88
C PRO A 74 9.15 -23.26 16.96
N PRO A 75 8.39 -23.61 18.02
CA PRO A 75 8.15 -22.69 19.12
C PRO A 75 9.48 -22.24 19.70
N LEU A 76 9.65 -20.92 19.85
CA LEU A 76 10.84 -20.32 20.48
C LEU A 76 11.06 -20.93 21.87
N ASP A 77 12.32 -21.15 22.24
CA ASP A 77 12.72 -21.54 23.58
C ASP A 77 12.00 -20.65 24.63
N PRO A 78 11.33 -21.24 25.64
CA PRO A 78 10.61 -20.49 26.67
C PRO A 78 11.47 -19.41 27.34
N GLN A 79 12.76 -19.66 27.54
CA GLN A 79 13.70 -18.70 28.14
C GLN A 79 13.94 -17.50 27.21
N LEU A 80 14.13 -17.75 25.91
CA LEU A 80 14.29 -16.68 24.92
C LEU A 80 13.01 -15.86 24.77
N ARG A 81 11.84 -16.50 24.78
CA ARG A 81 10.55 -15.82 24.76
C ARG A 81 10.39 -14.88 25.96
N GLN A 82 10.75 -15.35 27.16
CA GLN A 82 10.70 -14.55 28.38
C GLN A 82 11.70 -13.39 28.33
N LEU A 83 12.92 -13.63 27.84
CA LEU A 83 13.93 -12.59 27.69
C LEU A 83 13.46 -11.48 26.75
N ILE A 84 12.91 -11.84 25.58
CA ILE A 84 12.36 -10.87 24.61
C ILE A 84 11.23 -10.06 25.24
N PHE A 85 10.34 -10.71 26.00
CA PHE A 85 9.27 -10.02 26.72
C PHE A 85 9.83 -8.97 27.71
N LEU A 86 10.82 -9.34 28.53
CA LEU A 86 11.45 -8.42 29.49
C LEU A 86 12.16 -7.25 28.81
N LEU A 87 12.81 -7.50 27.67
CA LEU A 87 13.46 -6.44 26.87
C LEU A 87 12.42 -5.47 26.30
N ASN A 88 11.30 -5.98 25.78
CA ASN A 88 10.20 -5.16 25.28
C ASN A 88 9.56 -4.35 26.41
N LEU A 89 9.35 -4.95 27.58
CA LEU A 89 8.84 -4.25 28.76
C LEU A 89 9.79 -3.14 29.21
N ARG A 90 11.10 -3.42 29.28
CA ARG A 90 12.11 -2.41 29.59
C ARG A 90 12.09 -1.26 28.59
N LYS A 91 12.01 -1.57 27.29
CA LYS A 91 11.93 -0.56 26.23
C LYS A 91 10.67 0.30 26.39
N PHE A 92 9.52 -0.33 26.61
CA PHE A 92 8.26 0.35 26.86
C PHE A 92 8.34 1.31 28.05
N LEU A 93 8.86 0.84 29.19
CA LEU A 93 9.05 1.68 30.37
C LEU A 93 9.93 2.90 30.06
N ARG A 94 11.07 2.70 29.39
CA ARG A 94 11.95 3.81 28.96
C ARG A 94 11.28 4.78 27.97
N THR A 95 10.30 4.32 27.20
CA THR A 95 9.56 5.18 26.27
C THR A 95 8.51 6.03 26.98
N ILE A 96 7.82 5.47 27.99
CA ILE A 96 6.75 6.20 28.70
C ILE A 96 7.26 7.05 29.87
N THR A 97 8.33 6.65 30.54
CA THR A 97 8.96 7.44 31.59
C THR A 97 10.20 8.13 31.02
N PRO A 98 10.16 9.46 30.81
CA PRO A 98 11.35 10.24 30.49
C PRO A 98 12.15 10.45 31.79
N LEU A 99 12.71 9.37 32.32
CA LEU A 99 13.74 9.42 33.37
C LEU A 99 15.13 9.44 32.72
#